data_AF-A0A5C7Y9L4-F1
#
_entry.id   AF-A0A5C7Y9L4-F1
#
_cell.length_a   1.000
_cell.length_b   1.000
_cell.length_c   1.000
_cell.angle_alpha   90.00
_cell.angle_beta   90.00
_cell.angle_gamma   90.00
#
_symmetry.space_group_name_H-M   'P 1'
#
loop_
_entity.id
_entity.type
_entity.pdbx_description
1 polymer ?
#
loop_
_entity_poly.entity_id
_entity_poly.type
_entity_poly.pdbx_seq_one_letter_code
_entity_poly.pdbx_strand_id
1 'polypeptide(L)'
;MPTADDLAAYSGLPVSATQAAAVIGVVKAMVSAHTRGVGFTDGEPNDELSAVILSASARLLMNTAGLQQEAMGALQVRYGDAFGFTLPELAVLNRYRKQAI
;
A
#
# COMPACT_ATOMS: atom_id res chain seq x y z
N MET A 1 5.13 -8.56 -9.48
CA MET A 1 4.46 -7.27 -9.20
C MET A 1 2.94 -7.43 -9.27
N PRO A 2 2.13 -6.79 -8.39
CA PRO A 2 0.71 -6.61 -8.63
C PRO A 2 0.43 -5.71 -9.84
N THR A 3 -0.68 -5.97 -10.53
CA THR A 3 -1.12 -5.28 -11.74
C THR A 3 -2.39 -4.46 -11.50
N ALA A 4 -2.85 -3.73 -12.53
CA ALA A 4 -4.12 -3.03 -12.47
C ALA A 4 -5.31 -3.98 -12.27
N ASP A 5 -5.27 -5.15 -12.91
CA ASP A 5 -6.32 -6.16 -12.80
C ASP A 5 -6.36 -6.77 -11.39
N ASP A 6 -5.19 -7.02 -10.79
CA ASP A 6 -5.11 -7.47 -9.39
C ASP A 6 -5.71 -6.44 -8.43
N LEU A 7 -5.43 -5.16 -8.66
CA LEU A 7 -5.94 -4.07 -7.82
C LEU A 7 -7.46 -3.92 -7.97
N ALA A 8 -7.99 -4.04 -9.19
CA ALA A 8 -9.43 -4.01 -9.46
C ALA A 8 -10.12 -5.21 -8.82
N ALA A 9 -9.57 -6.42 -8.96
CA ALA A 9 -10.09 -7.64 -8.34
C ALA A 9 -10.10 -7.56 -6.80
N TYR A 10 -9.02 -7.02 -6.21
CA TYR A 10 -8.91 -6.89 -4.75
C TYR A 10 -9.83 -5.80 -4.18
N SER A 11 -9.94 -4.66 -4.86
CA SER A 11 -10.75 -3.51 -4.40
C SER A 11 -12.23 -3.65 -4.68
N GLY A 12 -12.63 -4.50 -5.64
CA GLY A 12 -14.00 -4.61 -6.13
C GLY A 12 -14.48 -3.38 -6.90
N LEU A 13 -13.56 -2.50 -7.33
CA LEU A 13 -13.85 -1.26 -8.04
C LEU A 13 -13.18 -1.25 -9.41
N PRO A 14 -13.73 -0.51 -10.40
CA PRO A 14 -13.02 -0.28 -11.65
C PRO A 14 -11.78 0.59 -11.38
N VAL A 15 -10.59 0.09 -11.75
CA VAL A 15 -9.31 0.80 -11.59
C VAL A 15 -8.65 0.97 -12.95
N SER A 16 -8.30 2.21 -13.32
CA SER A 16 -7.54 2.44 -14.55
C SER A 16 -6.07 2.05 -14.40
N ALA A 17 -5.42 1.66 -15.50
CA ALA A 17 -4.00 1.33 -15.52
C ALA A 17 -3.11 2.47 -15.00
N THR A 18 -3.47 3.73 -15.32
CA THR A 18 -2.73 4.91 -14.87
C THR A 18 -2.82 5.11 -13.35
N GLN A 19 -4.01 4.92 -12.77
CA GLN A 19 -4.18 4.98 -11.31
C GLN A 19 -3.40 3.86 -10.63
N ALA A 20 -3.54 2.62 -11.11
CA ALA A 20 -2.82 1.48 -10.56
C ALA A 20 -1.30 1.69 -10.60
N ALA A 21 -0.76 2.12 -11.74
CA ALA A 21 0.67 2.36 -11.90
C ALA A 21 1.21 3.41 -10.91
N ALA A 22 0.47 4.50 -10.70
CA ALA A 22 0.85 5.55 -9.76
C ALA A 22 0.90 5.02 -8.32
N VAL A 23 -0.18 4.37 -7.86
CA VAL A 23 -0.28 3.94 -6.46
C VAL A 23 0.63 2.73 -6.16
N ILE A 24 0.73 1.77 -7.08
CA ILE A 24 1.64 0.62 -6.96
C ILE A 24 3.09 1.10 -6.98
N GLY A 25 3.44 2.06 -7.85
CA GLY A 25 4.79 2.62 -7.92
C GLY A 25 5.24 3.28 -6.62
N VAL A 26 4.37 4.11 -6.01
CA VAL A 26 4.65 4.77 -4.72
C VAL A 26 4.84 3.74 -3.62
N VAL A 27 3.89 2.80 -3.47
CA VAL A 27 3.95 1.80 -2.41
C VAL A 27 5.15 0.86 -2.59
N LYS A 28 5.46 0.45 -3.82
CA LYS A 28 6.66 -0.34 -4.15
C LYS A 28 7.93 0.37 -3.68
N ALA A 29 8.06 1.67 -3.96
CA ALA A 29 9.22 2.45 -3.53
C ALA A 29 9.35 2.50 -2.01
N MET A 30 8.24 2.67 -1.29
CA MET A 30 8.22 2.66 0.18
C MET A 30 8.59 1.30 0.76
N VAL A 31 8.06 0.21 0.20
CA VAL A 31 8.39 -1.16 0.61
C VAL A 31 9.86 -1.46 0.37
N SER A 32 10.38 -1.14 -0.82
CA SER A 32 11.80 -1.32 -1.16
C SER A 32 12.72 -0.53 -0.23
N ALA A 33 12.37 0.71 0.10
CA ALA A 33 13.11 1.52 1.06
C ALA A 33 13.09 0.91 2.48
N HIS A 34 11.93 0.42 2.93
CA HIS A 34 11.78 -0.20 4.25
C HIS A 34 12.59 -1.48 4.41
N THR A 35 12.61 -2.33 3.37
CA THR A 35 13.36 -3.59 3.38
C THR A 35 14.81 -3.44 2.92
N ARG A 36 15.23 -2.23 2.48
CA ARG A 36 16.53 -1.97 1.85
C ARG A 36 16.78 -2.86 0.64
N GLY A 37 15.74 -3.14 -0.14
CA GLY A 37 15.77 -4.03 -1.30
C GLY A 37 15.80 -5.52 -0.96
N VAL A 38 15.82 -5.93 0.32
CA VAL A 38 15.72 -7.34 0.70
C VAL A 38 14.32 -7.86 0.36
N GLY A 39 14.25 -9.03 -0.27
CA GLY A 39 12.99 -9.58 -0.81
C GLY A 39 12.64 -9.11 -2.21
N PHE A 40 13.52 -8.33 -2.86
CA PHE A 40 13.43 -7.99 -4.29
C PHE A 40 14.48 -8.73 -5.12
N THR A 41 14.16 -9.07 -6.36
CA THR A 41 15.09 -9.62 -7.36
C THR A 41 14.85 -8.90 -8.67
N ASP A 42 15.89 -8.28 -9.25
CA ASP A 42 15.80 -7.46 -10.47
C ASP A 42 14.69 -6.39 -10.43
N GLY A 43 14.47 -5.83 -9.23
CA GLY A 43 13.43 -4.83 -8.99
C GLY A 43 12.01 -5.40 -8.83
N GLU A 44 11.84 -6.71 -8.89
CA GLU A 44 10.56 -7.40 -8.64
C GLU A 44 10.48 -7.91 -7.20
N PRO A 45 9.39 -7.60 -6.46
CA PRO A 45 9.16 -8.11 -5.12
C PRO A 45 8.78 -9.60 -5.15
N ASN A 46 9.14 -10.34 -4.10
CA ASN A 46 8.60 -11.68 -3.87
C ASN A 46 7.09 -11.67 -3.52
N ASP A 47 6.50 -12.84 -3.34
CA ASP A 47 5.05 -12.98 -3.13
C ASP A 47 4.57 -12.28 -1.84
N GLU A 48 5.35 -12.36 -0.76
CA GLU A 48 4.99 -11.73 0.51
C GLU A 48 4.98 -10.20 0.41
N LEU A 49 6.00 -9.62 -0.22
CA LEU A 49 6.08 -8.17 -0.44
C LEU A 49 5.06 -7.71 -1.51
N SER A 50 4.78 -8.53 -2.51
CA SER A 50 3.74 -8.27 -3.51
C SER A 50 2.36 -8.16 -2.87
N ALA A 51 2.04 -9.04 -1.91
CA ALA A 51 0.79 -8.98 -1.17
C ALA A 51 0.65 -7.68 -0.36
N VAL A 52 1.73 -7.25 0.32
CA VAL A 52 1.75 -5.97 1.05
C VAL A 52 1.58 -4.77 0.12
N ILE A 53 2.24 -4.79 -1.04
CA ILE A 53 2.10 -3.72 -2.04
C ILE A 53 0.65 -3.65 -2.52
N LEU A 54 0.04 -4.79 -2.87
CA LEU A 54 -1.35 -4.85 -3.32
C LEU A 54 -2.33 -4.31 -2.26
N SER A 55 -2.25 -4.80 -1.02
CA SER A 55 -3.18 -4.40 0.05
C SER A 55 -3.03 -2.93 0.43
N ALA A 56 -1.80 -2.43 0.50
CA ALA A 56 -1.52 -1.04 0.83
C ALA A 56 -1.90 -0.10 -0.33
N SER A 57 -1.62 -0.48 -1.57
CA SER A 57 -2.05 0.30 -2.74
C SER A 57 -3.56 0.39 -2.86
N ALA A 58 -4.31 -0.68 -2.57
CA ALA A 58 -5.76 -0.64 -2.56
C ALA A 58 -6.30 0.37 -1.52
N ARG A 59 -5.75 0.35 -0.29
CA ARG A 59 -6.16 1.33 0.75
C ARG A 59 -5.81 2.76 0.36
N LEU A 60 -4.62 2.99 -0.19
CA LEU A 60 -4.20 4.32 -0.62
C LEU A 60 -5.07 4.83 -1.76
N LEU A 61 -5.46 3.97 -2.71
CA LEU A 61 -6.36 4.34 -3.79
C LEU A 61 -7.74 4.73 -3.26
N MET A 62 -8.28 4.00 -2.28
CA MET A 62 -9.60 4.25 -1.70
C MET A 62 -9.65 5.50 -0.81
N ASN A 63 -8.55 5.85 -0.14
CA ASN A 63 -8.50 6.97 0.81
C ASN A 63 -7.23 7.82 0.64
N THR A 64 -7.10 8.48 -0.50
CA THR A 64 -5.98 9.38 -0.78
C THR A 64 -5.98 10.62 0.13
N ALA A 65 -7.14 11.03 0.63
CA ALA A 65 -7.31 12.22 1.46
C ALA A 65 -7.02 11.99 2.95
N GLY A 66 -6.80 10.74 3.39
CA GLY A 66 -6.57 10.44 4.81
C GLY A 66 -7.79 10.69 5.70
N LEU A 67 -9.00 10.50 5.17
CA LEU A 67 -10.22 10.61 5.95
C LEU A 67 -10.24 9.51 7.01
N GLN A 68 -10.23 9.91 8.28
CA GLN A 68 -10.27 8.99 9.41
C GLN A 68 -11.71 8.79 9.91
N GLN A 69 -12.50 9.85 9.88
CA GLN A 69 -13.89 9.81 10.33
C GLN A 69 -14.71 10.86 9.57
N GLU A 70 -15.88 10.44 9.12
CA GLU A 70 -16.89 11.29 8.48
C GLU A 70 -18.25 11.02 9.16
N ALA A 71 -18.95 12.09 9.59
CA ALA A 71 -20.26 11.99 10.24
C ALA A 71 -21.21 13.05 9.66
N MET A 72 -22.45 12.73 9.30
CA MET A 72 -23.34 13.66 8.59
C MET A 72 -24.47 14.22 9.49
N GLY A 73 -24.57 15.54 9.62
CA GLY A 73 -25.48 16.26 10.54
C GLY A 73 -24.77 17.42 11.21
N ALA A 74 -24.52 17.36 12.53
CA ALA A 74 -23.41 18.06 13.17
C ALA A 74 -22.07 17.55 12.56
N LEU A 75 -21.83 17.91 11.29
CA LEU A 75 -20.86 17.28 10.40
C LEU A 75 -19.45 17.47 10.97
N GLN A 76 -18.82 16.36 11.31
CA GLN A 76 -17.45 16.32 11.78
C GLN A 76 -16.64 15.49 10.80
N VAL A 77 -15.63 16.13 10.21
CA VAL A 77 -14.62 15.46 9.39
C VAL A 77 -13.33 15.51 10.16
N ARG A 78 -12.73 14.34 10.36
CA ARG A 78 -11.40 14.22 10.96
C ARG A 78 -10.45 13.63 9.93
N TYR A 79 -9.41 14.38 9.62
CA TYR A 79 -8.28 13.93 8.82
C TYR A 79 -7.25 13.28 9.74
N GLY A 80 -6.66 12.18 9.29
CA GLY A 80 -5.49 11.56 9.88
C GLY A 80 -4.32 11.57 8.91
N ASP A 81 -3.35 10.69 9.14
CA ASP A 81 -2.29 10.45 8.17
C ASP A 81 -2.90 9.83 6.91
N ALA A 82 -2.58 10.41 5.75
CA ALA A 82 -3.10 9.94 4.47
C ALA A 82 -2.66 8.52 4.12
N PHE A 83 -1.51 8.07 4.65
CA PHE A 83 -1.00 6.75 4.39
C PHE A 83 -0.07 6.24 5.49
N GLY A 84 -0.26 4.97 5.85
CA GLY A 84 0.64 4.23 6.73
C GLY A 84 0.47 2.73 6.52
N PHE A 85 1.53 1.97 6.80
CA PHE A 85 1.44 0.51 6.84
C PHE A 85 0.69 0.06 8.09
N THR A 86 -0.18 -0.92 7.91
CA THR A 86 -0.91 -1.55 9.02
C THR A 86 0.01 -2.48 9.82
N LEU A 87 -0.40 -2.87 11.04
CA LEU A 87 0.37 -3.80 11.87
C LEU A 87 0.67 -5.14 11.16
N PRO A 88 -0.28 -5.78 10.46
CA PRO A 88 0.00 -7.01 9.72
C PRO A 88 1.02 -6.81 8.58
N GLU A 89 0.92 -5.71 7.84
CA GLU A 89 1.89 -5.39 6.78
C GLU A 89 3.27 -5.13 7.35
N LEU A 90 3.36 -4.38 8.45
CA LEU A 90 4.62 -4.17 9.16
C LEU A 90 5.22 -5.48 9.67
N ALA A 91 4.40 -6.43 10.12
CA ALA A 91 4.90 -7.75 10.53
C ALA A 91 5.58 -8.48 9.37
N VAL A 92 5.01 -8.43 8.16
CA VAL A 92 5.65 -8.98 6.95
C VAL A 92 6.91 -8.20 6.61
N LEU A 93 6.83 -6.87 6.52
CA LEU A 93 7.96 -6.01 6.15
C LEU A 93 9.14 -6.14 7.12
N ASN A 94 8.88 -6.28 8.42
CA ASN A 94 9.91 -6.42 9.44
C ASN A 94 10.68 -7.75 9.34
N ARG A 95 10.12 -8.79 8.70
CA ARG A 95 10.87 -10.04 8.41
C ARG A 95 12.02 -9.81 7.42
N TYR A 96 11.85 -8.85 6.50
CA TYR A 96 12.86 -8.50 5.49
C TYR A 96 13.73 -7.32 5.90
N ARG A 97 13.33 -6.58 6.94
CA ARG A 97 14.11 -5.46 7.45
C ARG A 97 15.39 -5.98 8.11
N LYS A 98 16.54 -5.62 7.54
CA LYS A 98 17.82 -5.79 8.22
C LYS A 98 17.86 -4.85 9.43
N GLN A 99 17.63 -5.39 10.62
CA GLN A 99 17.85 -4.65 11.87
C GLN A 99 19.34 -4.31 11.95
N ALA A 100 19.65 -3.11 12.47
CA ALA A 100 21.04 -2.76 12.74
C ALA A 100 21.58 -3.82 13.72
N ILE A 101 22.68 -4.47 13.33
CA ILE A 101 23.46 -5.35 14.21
C ILE A 101 24.37 -4.44 15.04
#